data_AF-A0AAD6FW07-F1
#
_entry.id   AF-A0AAD6FW07-F1
#
_cell.length_a   1.000
_cell.length_b   1.000
_cell.length_c   1.000
_cell.angle_alpha   90.00
_cell.angle_beta   90.00
_cell.angle_gamma   90.00
#
_symmetry.space_group_name_H-M   'P 1'
#
loop_
_entity.id
_entity.type
_entity.pdbx_description
1 polymer ?
#
loop_
_entity_poly.entity_id
_entity_poly.type
_entity_poly.pdbx_seq_one_letter_code
_entity_poly.pdbx_strand_id
1 'polypeptide(L)' 'MSSPLDKPQIISHFQKSLNYTVFDSKWIPCSAKFVCLGNYARGTGVMQIYEVQQGEASASSRRMDEDPVLNHLK' A
#
# COMPACT_ATOMS: atom_id res chain seq x y z
N MET A 1 26.71 8.47 -30.23
CA MET A 1 26.79 7.99 -28.83
C MET A 1 25.42 8.19 -28.22
N SER A 2 24.73 7.14 -27.78
CA SER A 2 23.45 7.31 -27.05
C SER A 2 23.75 7.83 -25.65
N SER A 3 23.04 8.87 -25.22
CA SER A 3 23.11 9.37 -23.85
C SER A 3 22.59 8.29 -22.87
N PRO A 4 23.07 8.24 -21.61
CA PRO A 4 22.55 7.31 -20.60
C PRO A 4 21.03 7.45 -20.36
N LEU A 5 20.48 8.64 -20.62
CA LEU A 5 19.04 8.94 -20.50
C LEU A 5 18.22 8.35 -21.67
N ASP A 6 18.87 7.95 -22.77
CA ASP A 6 18.20 7.32 -23.91
C ASP A 6 17.77 5.87 -23.59
N LYS A 7 18.25 5.32 -22.46
CA LYS A 7 17.87 3.99 -21.97
C LYS A 7 16.83 4.13 -20.86
N PRO A 8 15.78 3.28 -20.83
CA PRO A 8 14.81 3.25 -19.74
C PRO A 8 15.48 3.13 -18.38
N GLN A 9 15.04 3.96 -17.43
CA GLN A 9 15.57 4.01 -16.07
C GLN A 9 14.51 3.47 -15.10
N ILE A 10 14.96 2.69 -14.12
CA ILE A 10 14.13 2.32 -12.97
C ILE A 10 14.44 3.32 -11.86
N ILE A 11 13.47 4.16 -11.51
CA ILE A 11 13.62 5.24 -10.53
C ILE A 11 12.73 4.95 -9.32
N SER A 12 13.29 5.02 -8.12
CA SER A 12 12.49 4.95 -6.89
C SER A 12 11.78 6.28 -6.67
N HIS A 13 10.45 6.29 -6.82
CA HIS A 13 9.63 7.48 -6.61
C HIS A 13 9.31 7.74 -5.13
N PHE A 14 9.09 6.67 -4.35
CA PHE A 14 8.85 6.73 -2.92
C PHE A 14 9.20 5.39 -2.27
N GLN A 15 9.45 5.40 -0.97
CA GLN A 15 9.63 4.19 -0.17
C GLN A 15 8.99 4.40 1.21
N LYS A 16 8.24 3.41 1.69
CA LYS A 16 7.58 3.46 3.00
C LYS A 16 7.93 2.20 3.80
N SER A 17 8.49 2.39 4.99
CA SER A 17 8.70 1.29 5.94
C SER A 17 7.36 0.88 6.56
N LEU A 18 7.16 -0.43 6.70
CA LEU A 18 5.95 -1.04 7.26
C LEU A 18 6.30 -1.86 8.50
N ASN A 19 5.35 -2.00 9.42
CA ASN A 19 5.50 -2.75 10.66
C ASN A 19 4.84 -4.15 10.62
N TYR A 20 4.58 -4.64 9.40
CA TYR A 20 4.01 -5.95 9.12
C TYR A 20 4.67 -6.54 7.86
N THR A 21 4.59 -7.86 7.70
CA THR A 21 5.11 -8.54 6.51
C THR A 21 4.10 -8.40 5.38
N VAL A 22 4.53 -7.86 4.23
CA VAL A 22 3.71 -7.78 3.01
C VAL A 22 3.96 -9.02 2.16
N PHE A 23 2.89 -9.71 1.76
CA PHE A 23 2.93 -10.86 0.85
C PHE A 23 2.57 -10.49 -0.59
N ASP A 24 1.65 -9.53 -0.77
CA ASP A 24 1.28 -9.02 -2.09
C ASP A 24 0.92 -7.55 -2.05
N SER A 25 1.17 -6.85 -3.17
CA SER A 25 0.70 -5.50 -3.41
C SER A 25 0.13 -5.34 -4.82
N LYS A 26 -1.01 -4.67 -4.93
CA LYS A 26 -1.74 -4.50 -6.20
C LYS A 26 -2.31 -3.09 -6.30
N TRP A 27 -2.23 -2.52 -7.50
CA TRP A 27 -2.89 -1.25 -7.82
C TRP A 27 -4.42 -1.43 -7.85
N ILE A 28 -5.13 -0.44 -7.33
CA ILE A 28 -6.58 -0.32 -7.47
C ILE A 28 -6.84 0.42 -8.79
N PRO A 29 -7.51 -0.20 -9.78
CA PRO A 29 -7.77 0.43 -11.07
C PRO A 29 -8.42 1.80 -10.95
N CYS A 30 -8.12 2.68 -11.90
CA CYS A 30 -8.69 4.04 -11.98
C CYS A 30 -8.44 4.91 -10.74
N SER A 31 -7.36 4.65 -9.97
CA SER A 31 -7.00 5.43 -8.78
C SER A 31 -5.49 5.52 -8.59
N ALA A 32 -5.04 6.48 -7.78
CA ALA A 32 -3.66 6.54 -7.29
C ALA A 32 -3.47 5.70 -6.01
N LYS A 33 -4.24 4.61 -5.84
CA LYS A 33 -4.22 3.77 -4.65
C LYS A 33 -3.72 2.35 -4.93
N PHE A 34 -3.10 1.74 -3.93
CA PHE A 34 -2.71 0.33 -3.95
C PHE A 34 -3.05 -0.34 -2.62
N VAL A 35 -3.31 -1.64 -2.66
CA VAL A 35 -3.53 -2.47 -1.48
C VAL A 35 -2.26 -3.25 -1.16
N CYS A 36 -1.90 -3.34 0.12
CA CYS A 36 -0.93 -4.29 0.66
C CYS A 36 -1.66 -5.34 1.48
N LEU A 37 -1.33 -6.62 1.25
CA LEU A 37 -1.85 -7.77 1.98
C LEU A 37 -0.73 -8.45 2.75
N GLY A 38 -0.97 -8.81 4.00
CA GLY A 38 0.10 -9.27 4.88
C GLY A 38 -0.38 -9.78 6.24
N ASN A 39 0.56 -9.89 7.18
CA ASN A 39 0.27 -10.13 8.58
C ASN A 39 1.25 -9.41 9.52
N TYR A 40 0.76 -9.07 10.71
CA TYR A 40 1.61 -8.66 11.82
C TYR A 40 2.32 -9.89 12.42
N ALA A 41 3.41 -9.66 13.16
CA ALA A 41 4.19 -10.73 13.79
C ALA A 41 3.37 -11.68 14.70
N ARG A 42 2.25 -11.20 15.25
CA ARG A 42 1.31 -11.99 16.07
C ARG A 42 0.34 -12.88 15.26
N GLY A 43 0.53 -12.99 13.95
CA GLY A 43 -0.33 -13.78 13.05
C GLY A 43 -1.65 -13.11 12.66
N THR A 44 -1.96 -11.91 13.17
CA THR A 44 -3.14 -11.14 12.74
C THR A 44 -2.93 -10.67 11.30
N GLY A 45 -3.83 -11.06 10.39
CA GLY A 45 -3.82 -10.59 9.00
C GLY A 45 -4.05 -9.08 8.90
N VAL A 46 -3.52 -8.48 7.84
CA VAL A 46 -3.70 -7.05 7.54
C VAL A 46 -3.95 -6.85 6.05
N MET A 47 -4.91 -5.98 5.76
CA MET A 47 -5.18 -5.43 4.43
C MET A 47 -5.18 -3.92 4.59
N GLN A 48 -4.28 -3.24 3.89
CA GLN A 48 -4.14 -1.79 4.03
C GLN A 48 -4.08 -1.13 2.66
N ILE A 49 -4.99 -0.19 2.43
CA ILE A 49 -5.01 0.60 1.20
C ILE A 49 -4.21 1.89 1.44
N TYR A 50 -3.27 2.15 0.54
CA TYR A 50 -2.50 3.39 0.51
C TYR A 50 -2.89 4.22 -0.70
N GLU A 51 -2.85 5.54 -0.55
CA GLU A 51 -2.94 6.50 -1.65
C GLU A 51 -1.61 7.20 -1.84
N VAL A 52 -1.14 7.23 -3.08
CA VAL A 52 0.08 7.94 -3.46
C VAL A 52 -0.25 9.42 -3.65
N GLN A 53 0.45 10.29 -2.93
CA GLN A 53 0.36 11.74 -3.05
C GLN A 53 1.77 12.34 -3.02
N GLN A 54 2.12 13.12 -4.04
CA GLN A 54 3.34 13.95 -4.12
C GLN A 54 4.60 13.34 -3.45
N GLY A 55 5.00 12.13 -3.86
CA GLY A 55 6.23 11.49 -3.36
C GLY A 55 6.08 10.70 -2.05
N GLU A 56 4.87 10.60 -1.50
CA GLU A 56 4.58 9.73 -0.36
C GLU A 56 3.35 8.84 -0.63
N ALA A 57 3.16 7.84 0.22
CA ALA A 57 1.97 7.00 0.25
C ALA A 57 1.32 7.09 1.66
N SER A 58 0.12 7.66 1.73
CA SER A 58 -0.65 7.79 2.98
C SER A 58 -1.59 6.61 3.14
N ALA A 59 -1.68 6.06 4.34
CA ALA A 59 -2.62 4.98 4.62
C ALA A 59 -4.04 5.55 4.69
N SER A 60 -4.95 5.01 3.87
CA SER A 60 -6.38 5.23 4.11
C SER A 60 -6.78 4.40 5.33
N SER A 61 -6.72 5.03 6.50
CA SER A 61 -7.08 4.41 7.77
C SER A 61 -8.58 4.15 7.83
N ARG A 62 -9.01 2.96 7.38
CA ARG A 62 -10.19 2.31 7.93
C ARG A 62 -9.74 1.00 8.55
N ARG A 63 -9.68 0.97 9.88
CA ARG A 63 -9.47 -0.28 10.60
C ARG A 63 -10.78 -1.07 10.58
N MET A 64 -10.73 -2.39 10.45
CA MET A 64 -11.94 -3.22 10.46
C MET A 64 -12.71 -3.15 11.78
N ASP A 65 -12.05 -2.86 12.90
CA ASP A 65 -12.64 -2.57 14.21
C ASP A 65 -13.36 -1.21 14.27
N GLU A 66 -13.09 -0.32 13.33
CA GLU A 66 -13.73 0.99 13.18
C GLU A 66 -14.83 0.97 12.09
N ASP A 67 -15.15 -0.20 11.53
CA ASP A 67 -16.22 -0.36 10.55
C ASP A 67 -17.57 -0.61 11.26
N PRO A 68 -18.48 0.38 11.28
CA PRO A 68 -19.76 0.25 11.96
C PRO A 68 -20.64 -0.88 11.40
N VAL A 69 -20.42 -1.29 10.14
CA VAL A 69 -21.20 -2.35 9.50
C VAL A 69 -20.81 -3.73 10.04
N LEU A 70 -19.52 -3.96 10.32
CA LEU A 70 -19.02 -5.23 10.85
C LEU A 70 -19.19 -5.36 12.36
N ASN A 71 -19.19 -4.24 13.10
CA ASN A 71 -19.40 -4.25 14.56
C ASN A 71 -20.83 -4.61 14.98
N HIS A 72 -21.81 -4.52 14.08
CA HIS A 72 -23.20 -4.96 14.35
C HIS A 72 -23.44 -6.46 14.11
N LEU A 73 -22.43 -7.19 13.63
CA LEU A 73 -22.48 -8.64 13.42
C LEU A 73 -21.80 -9.47 14.53
N LYS A 74 -21.46 -8.84 15.67
CA LYS A 74 -20.94 -9.51 16.87
C LYS A 74 -21.96 -9.50 18.00
#